data_AF-A0A4S4KZ78-F1
#
_entry.id   AF-A0A4S4KZ78-F1
#
_cell.length_a   1.000
_cell.length_b   1.000
_cell.length_c   1.000
_cell.angle_alpha   90.00
_cell.angle_beta   90.00
_cell.angle_gamma   90.00
#
_symmetry.space_group_name_H-M   'P 1'
#
loop_
_entity.id
_entity.type
_entity.pdbx_description
1 polymer ?
#
loop_
_entity_poly.entity_id
_entity_poly.type
_entity_poly.pdbx_seq_one_letter_code
_entity_poly.pdbx_strand_id
1 'polypeptide(L)'
;MSSLLDSYTSLSSSSTSSDVSGTLRSIADASPIAIDEASRKKLIQILLNDLARCKSSGSEARISTKDTARALGAVKSLGKHPSGASVLASTENLSTLLSLSRTFKDDLDASCEALRCVANTLLLIESARRTWVEDGVKGGDATLRLLEVCP
;
A
#
# COMPACT_ATOMS: atom_id res chain seq x y z
N MET A 1 17.47 -12.04 -5.91
CA MET A 1 16.80 -10.82 -6.39
C MET A 1 15.50 -11.28 -7.01
N SER A 2 14.35 -10.86 -6.48
CA SER A 2 13.08 -11.37 -7.00
C SER A 2 12.78 -10.73 -8.36
N SER A 3 12.43 -11.55 -9.35
CA SER A 3 12.06 -11.09 -10.69
C SER A 3 10.95 -10.03 -10.69
N LEU A 4 10.08 -10.07 -9.68
CA LEU A 4 8.98 -9.12 -9.49
C LEU A 4 9.45 -7.74 -9.03
N LEU A 5 10.47 -7.66 -8.18
CA LEU A 5 11.05 -6.37 -7.78
C LEU A 5 11.69 -5.70 -8.99
N ASP A 6 12.49 -6.45 -9.75
CA ASP A 6 13.17 -5.92 -10.94
C ASP A 6 12.14 -5.45 -11.99
N SER A 7 11.10 -6.25 -12.24
CA SER A 7 10.00 -5.92 -13.15
C SER A 7 9.25 -4.64 -12.74
N TYR A 8 9.08 -4.40 -11.44
CA TYR A 8 8.45 -3.17 -10.98
C TYR A 8 9.39 -1.96 -11.08
N THR A 9 10.66 -2.12 -10.74
CA THR A 9 11.63 -1.02 -10.75
C THR A 9 12.04 -0.57 -12.15
N SER A 10 11.86 -1.42 -13.17
CA SER A 10 12.06 -1.05 -14.57
C SER A 10 10.94 -0.20 -15.16
N LEU A 11 9.78 -0.11 -14.47
CA LEU A 11 8.70 0.79 -14.88
C LEU A 11 9.11 2.26 -14.73
N SER A 12 8.60 3.09 -15.62
CA SER A 12 8.80 4.54 -15.63
C SER A 12 7.51 5.27 -16.05
N SER A 13 7.56 6.60 -16.07
CA SER A 13 6.50 7.46 -16.63
C SER A 13 6.15 7.13 -18.09
N SER A 14 7.07 6.51 -18.84
CA SER A 14 6.89 6.12 -20.25
C SER A 14 6.33 4.72 -20.42
N SER A 15 6.19 3.93 -19.34
CA SER A 15 5.59 2.59 -19.40
C SER A 15 4.11 2.67 -19.76
N THR A 16 3.61 1.69 -20.52
CA THR A 16 2.19 1.69 -20.87
C THR A 16 1.34 1.34 -19.66
N SER A 17 0.09 1.81 -19.62
CA SER A 17 -0.85 1.44 -18.54
C SER A 17 -1.05 -0.08 -18.46
N SER A 18 -0.95 -0.80 -19.59
CA SER A 18 -0.99 -2.26 -19.65
C SER A 18 0.21 -2.90 -18.95
N ASP A 19 1.42 -2.38 -19.13
CA ASP A 19 2.63 -2.90 -18.48
C ASP A 19 2.59 -2.69 -16.97
N VAL A 20 2.15 -1.50 -16.54
CA VAL A 20 1.97 -1.17 -15.11
C VAL A 20 0.92 -2.10 -14.49
N SER A 21 -0.26 -2.18 -15.10
CA SER A 21 -1.34 -3.06 -14.63
C SER A 21 -0.93 -4.53 -14.60
N GLY A 22 -0.22 -5.01 -15.62
CA GLY A 22 0.27 -6.39 -15.71
C GLY A 22 1.29 -6.71 -14.62
N THR A 23 2.22 -5.78 -14.35
CA THR A 23 3.22 -5.91 -13.29
C THR A 23 2.58 -5.91 -11.91
N LEU A 24 1.68 -4.96 -11.63
CA LEU A 24 0.95 -4.89 -10.35
C LEU A 24 0.12 -6.15 -10.11
N ARG A 25 -0.55 -6.66 -11.15
CA ARG A 25 -1.27 -7.94 -11.07
C ARG A 25 -0.35 -9.10 -10.76
N SER A 26 0.79 -9.19 -11.44
CA SER A 26 1.78 -10.24 -11.20
C SER A 26 2.30 -10.25 -9.77
N ILE A 27 2.46 -9.06 -9.16
CA ILE A 27 2.83 -8.92 -7.75
C ILE A 27 1.67 -9.36 -6.84
N ALA A 28 0.44 -8.96 -7.14
CA ALA A 28 -0.73 -9.29 -6.34
C ALA A 28 -1.03 -10.79 -6.33
N ASP A 29 -0.86 -11.47 -7.47
CA ASP A 29 -1.14 -12.89 -7.66
C ASP A 29 0.06 -13.79 -7.31
N ALA A 30 1.22 -13.20 -6.95
CA ALA A 30 2.42 -13.94 -6.62
C ALA A 30 2.25 -14.82 -5.37
N SER A 31 2.79 -16.04 -5.43
CA SER A 31 2.86 -16.91 -4.26
C SER A 31 3.69 -16.27 -3.14
N PRO A 32 3.30 -16.41 -1.84
CA PRO A 32 4.07 -15.87 -0.73
C PRO A 32 5.53 -16.34 -0.68
N ILE A 33 5.85 -17.52 -1.22
CA ILE A 33 7.23 -18.03 -1.26
C ILE A 33 8.04 -17.55 -2.47
N ALA A 34 7.41 -16.91 -3.46
CA ALA A 34 8.07 -16.46 -4.69
C ALA A 34 8.90 -15.19 -4.50
N ILE A 35 8.72 -14.49 -3.38
CA ILE A 35 9.42 -13.23 -3.06
C ILE A 35 10.12 -13.41 -1.73
N ASP A 36 11.45 -13.31 -1.75
CA ASP A 36 12.27 -13.31 -0.55
C ASP A 36 11.95 -12.12 0.36
N GLU A 37 12.29 -12.24 1.63
CA GLU A 37 11.97 -11.24 2.64
C GLU A 37 12.52 -9.85 2.31
N ALA A 38 13.78 -9.74 1.87
CA ALA A 38 14.40 -8.45 1.57
C ALA A 38 13.72 -7.78 0.38
N SER A 39 13.47 -8.52 -0.70
CA SER A 39 12.77 -8.02 -1.88
C SER A 39 11.33 -7.61 -1.56
N ARG A 40 10.63 -8.35 -0.69
CA ARG A 40 9.26 -8.03 -0.26
C ARG A 40 9.20 -6.70 0.47
N LYS A 41 10.07 -6.52 1.47
CA LYS A 41 10.13 -5.27 2.26
C LYS A 41 10.41 -4.07 1.36
N LYS A 42 11.39 -4.22 0.46
CA LYS A 42 11.77 -3.18 -0.49
C LYS A 42 10.63 -2.85 -1.46
N LEU A 43 9.96 -3.87 -2.00
CA LEU A 43 8.85 -3.67 -2.93
C LEU A 43 7.67 -2.94 -2.28
N ILE A 44 7.31 -3.28 -1.03
CA ILE A 44 6.30 -2.56 -0.26
C ILE A 44 6.66 -1.08 -0.13
N GLN A 45 7.90 -0.78 0.28
CA GLN A 45 8.32 0.61 0.49
C GLN A 45 8.29 1.43 -0.81
N ILE A 46 8.75 0.85 -1.92
CA ILE A 46 8.73 1.55 -3.22
C ILE A 46 7.29 1.79 -3.66
N LEU A 47 6.40 0.80 -3.55
CA LEU A 47 4.97 0.96 -3.89
C LEU A 47 4.30 2.05 -3.05
N LEU A 48 4.53 2.10 -1.74
CA LEU A 48 3.97 3.14 -0.87
C LEU A 48 4.51 4.53 -1.24
N ASN A 49 5.81 4.65 -1.52
CA ASN A 49 6.41 5.91 -1.94
C ASN A 49 5.83 6.41 -3.26
N ASP A 50 5.62 5.51 -4.23
CA ASP A 50 5.03 5.84 -5.53
C ASP A 50 3.54 6.21 -5.38
N LEU A 51 2.79 5.51 -4.51
CA LEU A 51 1.40 5.83 -4.20
C LEU A 51 1.24 7.20 -3.52
N ALA A 52 2.12 7.53 -2.57
CA ALA A 52 2.14 8.82 -1.90
C ALA A 52 2.39 9.99 -2.87
N ARG A 53 3.11 9.74 -3.97
CA ARG A 53 3.39 10.74 -5.02
C ARG A 53 2.31 10.83 -6.08
N CYS A 54 1.36 9.88 -6.14
CA CYS A 54 0.39 9.77 -7.23
C CYS A 54 -0.51 11.02 -7.42
N LYS A 55 -0.81 11.77 -6.34
CA LYS A 55 -1.55 13.06 -6.42
C LYS A 55 -0.66 14.31 -6.49
N SER A 56 0.67 14.17 -6.39
CA SER A 56 1.57 15.31 -6.51
C SER A 56 1.72 15.70 -7.99
N SER A 57 1.19 16.87 -8.34
CA SER A 57 1.31 17.46 -9.67
C SER A 57 2.77 17.87 -9.91
N GLY A 58 3.61 16.95 -10.40
CA GLY A 58 4.98 17.31 -10.79
C GLY A 58 6.02 16.19 -10.83
N SER A 59 5.70 14.94 -10.50
CA SER A 59 6.65 13.82 -10.62
C SER A 59 6.22 12.83 -11.68
N GLU A 60 7.22 12.25 -12.35
CA GLU A 60 7.15 11.06 -13.20
C GLU A 60 6.66 9.84 -12.41
N ALA A 61 5.42 9.89 -11.93
CA ALA A 61 4.83 8.84 -11.14
C ALA A 61 4.60 7.61 -12.02
N ARG A 62 5.23 6.49 -11.65
CA ARG A 62 5.02 5.19 -12.30
C ARG A 62 3.58 4.70 -12.20
N ILE A 63 2.87 5.13 -11.15
CA ILE A 63 1.49 4.74 -10.85
C ILE A 63 0.57 5.91 -11.19
N SER A 64 -0.38 5.67 -12.08
CA SER A 64 -1.47 6.61 -12.36
C SER A 64 -2.58 6.48 -11.33
N THR A 65 -3.45 7.50 -11.23
CA THR A 65 -4.62 7.43 -10.33
C THR A 65 -5.53 6.24 -10.63
N LYS A 66 -5.61 5.80 -11.89
CA LYS A 66 -6.39 4.63 -12.31
C LYS A 66 -5.82 3.29 -11.84
N ASP A 67 -4.53 3.23 -11.57
CA ASP A 67 -3.84 2.01 -11.13
C ASP A 67 -3.71 1.93 -9.60
N THR A 68 -4.18 2.96 -8.88
CA THR A 68 -4.01 3.09 -7.43
C THR A 68 -4.65 1.92 -6.66
N ALA A 69 -5.89 1.54 -7.00
CA ALA A 69 -6.54 0.40 -6.37
C ALA A 69 -5.77 -0.92 -6.58
N ARG A 70 -5.21 -1.12 -7.78
CA ARG A 70 -4.39 -2.30 -8.10
C ARG A 70 -3.07 -2.29 -7.34
N ALA A 71 -2.42 -1.14 -7.24
CA ALA A 71 -1.18 -0.98 -6.50
C ALA A 71 -1.38 -1.23 -5.00
N LEU A 72 -2.47 -0.71 -4.42
CA LEU A 72 -2.84 -1.03 -3.03
C LEU A 72 -3.18 -2.51 -2.85
N GLY A 73 -3.84 -3.13 -3.83
CA GLY A 73 -4.05 -4.58 -3.85
C GLY A 73 -2.74 -5.39 -3.85
N ALA A 74 -1.73 -4.93 -4.58
CA ALA A 74 -0.40 -5.52 -4.56
C ALA A 74 0.28 -5.35 -3.19
N VAL A 75 0.23 -4.16 -2.58
CA VAL A 75 0.72 -3.90 -1.21
C VAL A 75 0.03 -4.81 -0.20
N LYS A 76 -1.30 -4.94 -0.29
CA LYS A 76 -2.09 -5.85 0.54
C LYS A 76 -1.61 -7.29 0.41
N SER A 77 -1.36 -7.76 -0.82
CA SER A 77 -0.89 -9.13 -1.06
C SER A 77 0.49 -9.37 -0.45
N LEU A 78 1.42 -8.43 -0.63
CA LEU A 78 2.76 -8.50 -0.04
C LEU A 78 2.70 -8.48 1.50
N GLY A 79 1.79 -7.69 2.07
CA GLY A 79 1.56 -7.52 3.51
C GLY A 79 0.88 -8.71 4.19
N LYS A 80 0.38 -9.71 3.45
CA LYS A 80 -0.14 -10.95 4.07
C LYS A 80 0.96 -11.79 4.73
N HIS A 81 2.22 -11.59 4.35
CA HIS A 81 3.36 -12.26 4.95
C HIS A 81 3.88 -11.45 6.16
N PRO A 82 4.26 -12.08 7.29
CA PRO A 82 4.70 -11.36 8.50
C PRO A 82 5.84 -10.36 8.25
N SER A 83 6.80 -10.69 7.40
CA SER A 83 7.90 -9.79 7.06
C SER A 83 7.49 -8.58 6.21
N GLY A 84 6.36 -8.66 5.50
CA GLY A 84 5.78 -7.52 4.80
C GLY A 84 4.92 -6.68 5.74
N ALA A 85 4.09 -7.33 6.56
CA ALA A 85 3.27 -6.66 7.58
C ALA A 85 4.13 -5.86 8.57
N SER A 86 5.32 -6.36 8.93
CA SER A 86 6.23 -5.64 9.84
C SER A 86 6.73 -4.31 9.28
N VAL A 87 6.84 -4.16 7.95
CA VAL A 87 7.16 -2.88 7.31
C VAL A 87 5.96 -1.95 7.35
N LEU A 88 4.76 -2.47 7.07
CA LEU A 88 3.53 -1.69 7.12
C LEU A 88 3.19 -1.19 8.53
N ALA A 89 3.63 -1.91 9.57
CA ALA A 89 3.38 -1.60 10.96
C ALA A 89 4.10 -0.36 11.50
N SER A 90 5.01 0.26 10.73
CA SER A 90 5.68 1.49 11.15
C SER A 90 4.71 2.68 11.20
N THR A 91 5.00 3.65 12.07
CA THR A 91 4.22 4.90 12.19
C THR A 91 4.08 5.61 10.85
N GLU A 92 5.18 5.74 10.10
CA GLU A 92 5.22 6.39 8.79
C GLU A 92 4.31 5.68 7.78
N ASN A 93 4.38 4.35 7.70
CA ASN A 93 3.63 3.59 6.70
C ASN A 93 2.14 3.48 7.05
N LEU A 94 1.78 3.32 8.35
CA LEU A 94 0.39 3.37 8.79
C LEU A 94 -0.23 4.76 8.54
N SER A 95 0.49 5.82 8.85
CA SER A 95 0.06 7.21 8.58
C SER A 95 -0.11 7.45 7.08
N THR A 96 0.81 6.95 6.26
CA THR A 96 0.71 6.99 4.79
C THR A 96 -0.53 6.27 4.29
N LEU A 97 -0.78 5.02 4.72
CA LEU A 97 -1.97 4.26 4.31
C LEU A 97 -3.28 4.96 4.72
N LEU A 98 -3.33 5.52 5.92
CA LEU A 98 -4.49 6.29 6.37
C LEU A 98 -4.67 7.60 5.57
N SER A 99 -3.57 8.26 5.20
CA SER A 99 -3.61 9.42 4.33
C SER A 99 -4.12 9.05 2.93
N LEU A 100 -3.66 7.92 2.38
CA LEU A 100 -4.10 7.41 1.08
C LEU A 100 -5.60 7.10 1.08
N SER A 101 -6.15 6.47 2.13
CA SER A 101 -7.58 6.17 2.19
C SER A 101 -8.45 7.43 2.13
N ARG A 102 -8.01 8.53 2.75
CA ARG A 102 -8.66 9.85 2.68
C ARG A 102 -8.44 10.52 1.34
N THR A 103 -7.22 10.41 0.81
CA THR A 103 -6.83 10.99 -0.49
C THR A 103 -7.67 10.42 -1.62
N PHE A 104 -8.01 9.12 -1.56
CA PHE A 104 -8.82 8.43 -2.55
C PHE A 104 -10.28 8.24 -2.13
N LYS A 105 -10.83 9.10 -1.25
CA LYS A 105 -12.23 8.98 -0.79
C LYS A 105 -13.28 8.90 -1.93
N ASP A 106 -12.98 9.46 -3.09
CA ASP A 106 -13.88 9.46 -4.27
C ASP A 106 -13.67 8.21 -5.16
N ASP A 107 -12.62 7.42 -4.90
CA ASP A 107 -12.36 6.10 -5.48
C ASP A 107 -12.47 5.06 -4.36
N LEU A 108 -13.68 4.53 -4.17
CA LEU A 108 -13.98 3.62 -3.07
C LEU A 108 -13.11 2.35 -3.10
N ASP A 109 -12.76 1.85 -4.28
CA ASP A 109 -11.91 0.66 -4.41
C ASP A 109 -10.50 0.95 -3.85
N ALA A 110 -9.89 2.07 -4.26
CA ALA A 110 -8.59 2.49 -3.73
C ALA A 110 -8.66 2.82 -2.23
N SER A 111 -9.68 3.56 -1.79
CA SER A 111 -9.84 3.93 -0.38
C SER A 111 -9.98 2.69 0.52
N CYS A 112 -10.85 1.75 0.14
CA CYS A 112 -11.05 0.51 0.88
C CYS A 112 -9.82 -0.39 0.84
N GLU A 113 -9.08 -0.48 -0.27
CA GLU A 113 -7.84 -1.27 -0.32
C GLU A 113 -6.78 -0.70 0.63
N ALA A 114 -6.64 0.62 0.74
CA ALA A 114 -5.76 1.23 1.74
C ALA A 114 -6.15 0.86 3.18
N LEU A 115 -7.45 0.92 3.51
CA LEU A 115 -7.95 0.50 4.82
C LEU A 115 -7.77 -1.01 5.06
N ARG A 116 -7.90 -1.86 4.04
CA ARG A 116 -7.62 -3.30 4.14
C ARG A 116 -6.14 -3.59 4.41
N CYS A 117 -5.22 -2.81 3.83
CA CYS A 117 -3.79 -2.89 4.18
C CYS A 117 -3.57 -2.60 5.67
N VAL A 118 -4.19 -1.55 6.21
CA VAL A 118 -4.15 -1.23 7.64
C VAL A 118 -4.73 -2.39 8.45
N ALA A 119 -5.97 -2.80 8.17
CA ALA A 119 -6.66 -3.84 8.94
C ALA A 119 -5.88 -5.16 8.99
N ASN A 120 -5.32 -5.60 7.85
CA ASN A 120 -4.48 -6.80 7.79
C ASN A 120 -3.20 -6.64 8.62
N THR A 121 -2.59 -5.45 8.61
CA THR A 121 -1.39 -5.16 9.41
C THR A 121 -1.70 -5.21 10.91
N LEU A 122 -2.80 -4.59 11.34
CA LEU A 122 -3.25 -4.63 12.75
C LEU A 122 -3.61 -6.04 13.19
N LEU A 123 -4.18 -6.84 12.28
CA LEU A 123 -4.51 -8.24 12.55
C LEU A 123 -3.25 -9.06 12.80
N LEU A 124 -2.23 -8.93 11.94
CA LEU A 124 -1.02 -9.75 11.94
C LEU A 124 0.05 -9.31 12.95
N ILE A 125 0.15 -8.00 13.23
CA ILE A 125 1.23 -7.43 14.04
C ILE A 125 0.63 -6.75 15.27
N GLU A 126 0.86 -7.32 16.45
CA GLU A 126 0.32 -6.79 17.72
C GLU A 126 0.80 -5.36 18.00
N SER A 127 2.10 -5.08 17.82
CA SER A 127 2.66 -3.75 18.04
C SER A 127 2.02 -2.69 17.14
N ALA A 128 1.56 -3.06 15.94
CA ALA A 128 0.88 -2.14 15.03
C ALA A 128 -0.42 -1.57 15.63
N ARG A 129 -1.09 -2.31 16.52
CA ARG A 129 -2.32 -1.82 17.21
C ARG A 129 -2.00 -0.67 18.15
N ARG A 130 -0.84 -0.73 18.82
CA ARG A 130 -0.34 0.39 19.65
C ARG A 130 0.05 1.56 18.76
N THR A 131 0.86 1.30 17.73
CA THR A 131 1.27 2.34 16.77
C THR A 131 0.09 3.03 16.09
N TRP A 132 -0.99 2.31 15.81
CA TRP A 132 -2.21 2.85 15.20
C TRP A 132 -2.86 3.96 16.03
N VAL A 133 -2.87 3.81 17.35
CA VAL A 133 -3.52 4.78 18.26
C VAL A 133 -2.57 5.88 18.74
N GLU A 134 -1.27 5.78 18.46
CA GLU A 134 -0.29 6.81 18.78
C GLU A 134 -0.51 8.10 17.97
N ASP A 135 -0.05 9.22 18.52
CA ASP A 135 -0.18 10.57 17.94
C ASP A 135 0.44 10.71 16.54
N GLY A 136 1.41 9.86 16.20
CA GLY A 136 2.04 9.84 14.88
C GLY A 136 1.12 9.32 13.76
N VAL A 137 0.10 8.53 14.10
CA VAL A 137 -0.87 7.98 13.13
C VAL A 137 -2.27 8.57 13.34
N LYS A 138 -2.70 8.77 14.60
CA LYS A 138 -4.06 9.19 14.96
C LYS A 138 -5.15 8.31 14.34
N GLY A 139 -4.86 7.02 14.25
CA GLY A 139 -5.75 6.03 13.67
C GLY A 139 -6.99 5.76 14.51
N GLY A 140 -6.90 5.91 15.83
CA GLY A 140 -8.05 5.85 16.76
C GLY A 140 -9.14 6.85 16.39
N ASP A 141 -8.79 8.15 16.34
CA ASP A 141 -9.71 9.22 15.94
C ASP A 141 -10.29 9.00 14.55
N ALA A 142 -9.46 8.53 13.62
CA ALA A 142 -9.89 8.23 12.26
C ALA A 142 -10.94 7.10 12.23
N THR A 143 -10.74 6.06 13.04
CA THR A 143 -11.64 4.91 13.14
C THR A 143 -12.97 5.33 13.76
N LEU A 144 -12.95 6.12 14.84
CA LEU A 144 -14.16 6.66 15.46
C LEU A 144 -14.98 7.48 14.46
N ARG A 145 -14.35 8.40 13.72
CA ARG A 145 -15.03 9.17 12.69
C ARG A 145 -15.66 8.29 11.60
N LEU A 146 -15.00 7.22 11.18
CA LEU A 146 -15.57 6.29 10.19
C LEU A 146 -16.80 5.55 10.73
N LEU A 147 -16.84 5.24 12.03
CA LEU A 147 -17.96 4.57 12.67
C LEU A 147 -19.13 5.53 12.95
N GLU A 148 -18.82 6.78 13.30
CA GLU A 148 -19.81 7.81 13.64
C GLU A 148 -20.49 8.41 12.40
N VAL A 149 -19.79 8.45 11.26
CA VAL A 149 -20.26 9.06 10.01
C VAL A 149 -20.88 8.00 9.08
N CYS A 150 -21.32 6.85 9.60
CA CYS A 150 -22.11 5.89 8.81
C CYS A 150 -23.40 6.57 8.34
N PRO A 151 -23.64 6.72 7.01
CA PRO A 151 -24.94 7.16 6.50
C PRO A 151 -26.03 6.11 6.75
#